data_AF-A0A957ZVT7-F1
#
_entry.id   AF-A0A957ZVT7-F1
#
_cell.length_a   1.000
_cell.length_b   1.000
_cell.length_c   1.000
_cell.angle_alpha   90.00
_cell.angle_beta   90.00
_cell.angle_gamma   90.00
#
_symmetry.space_group_name_H-M   'P 1'
#
loop_
_entity.id
_entity.type
_entity.pdbx_description
1 polymer ?
#
loop_
_entity_poly.entity_id
_entity_poly.type
_entity_poly.pdbx_seq_one_letter_code
_entity_poly.pdbx_strand_id
1 'polypeptide(L)'
;GLALLTKTTAIFVGVTGALLVAMELAKGLRHGTPRWSLLTGGVVWALLAAATFVLLWPAMWRAPVAVLQRIIDQMAHYQGEVHSLPTYFRGRVVHDDPGWLFYPFVVAWRLSPLTLLGLPLTAWVAWRRRAPLAQTAARNAVLGLLLFAAVVVLVLSTGAKKIDRYVLPALPALDILAALGWTGVAGAVTAARGTPRNRMLATAALVGVILLHGLFTLWQFPYYLTYFNPLLGGARVAPRVMMIGWGEGLEQVGAWLGQQAHDGPLHVVSWYDDGPLSYTMPGDIRHQDFIDSDIYWFDADFAVLYANQWQRENPDPEMIAH
;
A
#
# COMPACT_ATOMS: atom_id res chain seq x y z
N GLY A 1 11.08 -5.05 14.07
CA GLY A 1 12.04 -6.05 13.60
C GLY A 1 11.77 -6.38 12.15
N LEU A 2 11.09 -7.50 11.88
CA LEU A 2 10.91 -8.06 10.54
C LEU A 2 10.38 -7.06 9.49
N ALA A 3 9.34 -6.29 9.82
CA ALA A 3 8.79 -5.31 8.87
C ALA A 3 9.78 -4.18 8.52
N LEU A 4 10.67 -3.79 9.43
CA LEU A 4 11.70 -2.77 9.17
C LEU A 4 12.83 -3.30 8.27
N LEU A 5 13.06 -4.62 8.25
CA LEU A 5 14.03 -5.24 7.35
C LEU A 5 13.59 -5.18 5.89
N THR A 6 12.28 -5.06 5.64
CA THR A 6 11.72 -5.07 4.28
C THR A 6 11.39 -3.67 3.79
N LYS A 7 10.82 -2.80 4.64
CA LYS A 7 10.43 -1.43 4.26
C LYS A 7 10.58 -0.46 5.43
N THR A 8 11.13 0.72 5.15
CA THR A 8 11.25 1.83 6.12
C THR A 8 9.90 2.36 6.59
N THR A 9 8.84 2.25 5.77
CA THR A 9 7.46 2.61 6.14
C THR A 9 6.92 1.82 7.33
N ALA A 10 7.53 0.69 7.70
CA ALA A 10 7.18 -0.04 8.92
C ALA A 10 7.39 0.78 10.20
N ILE A 11 8.15 1.89 10.14
CA ILE A 11 8.29 2.84 11.25
C ILE A 11 6.95 3.41 11.72
N PHE A 12 5.94 3.47 10.84
CA PHE A 12 4.60 3.95 11.18
C PHE A 12 3.94 3.12 12.27
N VAL A 13 4.23 1.82 12.36
CA VAL A 13 3.77 0.97 13.48
C VAL A 13 4.34 1.45 14.82
N GLY A 14 5.62 1.83 14.82
CA GLY A 14 6.30 2.40 16.00
C GLY A 14 5.71 3.74 16.41
N VAL A 15 5.49 4.65 15.45
CA VAL A 15 4.84 5.95 15.69
C VAL A 15 3.44 5.76 16.28
N THR A 16 2.62 4.88 15.69
CA THR A 16 1.29 4.58 16.22
C THR A 16 1.35 3.97 17.61
N GLY A 17 2.26 3.02 17.87
CA GLY A 17 2.45 2.42 19.19
C GLY A 17 2.81 3.47 20.24
N ALA A 18 3.73 4.38 19.93
CA ALA A 18 4.13 5.47 20.82
C ALA A 18 2.95 6.41 21.12
N LEU A 19 2.15 6.77 20.11
CA LEU A 19 0.95 7.58 20.30
C LEU A 19 -0.09 6.89 21.20
N LEU A 20 -0.32 5.59 21.02
CA LEU A 20 -1.24 4.83 21.87
C LEU A 20 -0.76 4.75 23.33
N VAL A 21 0.53 4.52 23.55
CA VAL A 21 1.13 4.54 24.89
C VAL A 21 0.98 5.93 25.52
N ALA A 22 1.29 7.00 24.78
CA ALA A 22 1.14 8.37 25.24
C ALA A 22 -0.31 8.70 25.62
N MET A 23 -1.28 8.29 24.80
CA MET A 23 -2.71 8.48 25.07
C MET A 23 -3.15 7.75 26.36
N GLU A 24 -2.70 6.52 26.59
CA GLU A 24 -3.06 5.76 27.79
C GLU A 24 -2.34 6.27 29.05
N LEU A 25 -1.11 6.76 28.94
CA LEU A 25 -0.41 7.43 30.04
C LEU A 25 -1.09 8.74 30.44
N ALA A 26 -1.50 9.54 29.46
CA ALA A 26 -2.24 10.78 29.71
C ALA A 26 -3.57 10.50 30.44
N LYS A 27 -4.27 9.41 30.12
CA LYS A 27 -5.46 8.96 30.87
C LYS A 27 -5.10 8.52 32.29
N GLY A 28 -4.03 7.74 32.45
CA GLY A 28 -3.57 7.26 33.76
C GLY A 28 -3.22 8.40 34.73
N LEU A 29 -2.53 9.44 34.24
CA LEU A 29 -2.20 10.65 35.01
C LEU A 29 -3.44 11.39 35.48
N ARG A 30 -4.47 11.51 34.62
CA ARG A 30 -5.76 12.15 34.99
C ARG A 30 -6.53 11.38 36.05
N HIS A 31 -6.33 10.06 36.14
CA HIS A 31 -7.04 9.18 37.07
C HIS A 31 -6.16 8.70 38.24
N GLY A 32 -4.96 9.25 38.43
CA GLY A 32 -4.05 8.91 39.54
C GLY A 32 -3.53 7.46 39.52
N THR A 33 -3.60 6.77 38.39
CA THR A 33 -3.14 5.37 38.24
C THR A 33 -1.95 5.31 37.28
N PRO A 34 -0.71 5.40 37.78
CA PRO A 34 0.47 5.35 36.92
C PRO A 34 0.58 3.98 36.25
N ARG A 35 0.75 3.98 34.93
CA ARG A 35 0.79 2.76 34.10
C ARG A 35 2.20 2.44 33.65
N TRP A 36 3.12 2.30 34.60
CA TRP A 36 4.52 1.95 34.33
C TRP A 36 4.68 0.62 33.56
N SER A 37 3.72 -0.30 33.71
CA SER A 37 3.66 -1.53 32.92
C SER A 37 3.52 -1.29 31.41
N LEU A 38 2.88 -0.20 30.99
CA LEU A 38 2.77 0.16 29.57
C LEU A 38 4.08 0.71 29.02
N LEU A 39 4.78 1.53 29.81
CA LEU A 39 6.09 2.06 29.44
C LEU A 39 7.12 0.94 29.33
N THR A 40 7.19 0.07 30.35
CA THR A 40 8.07 -1.11 30.33
C THR A 40 7.72 -2.05 29.18
N GLY A 41 6.43 -2.33 28.95
CA GLY A 41 5.98 -3.11 27.80
C GLY A 41 6.38 -2.48 26.45
N GLY A 42 6.23 -1.16 26.30
CA GLY A 42 6.64 -0.43 25.11
C GLY A 42 8.15 -0.45 24.87
N VAL A 43 8.95 -0.29 25.93
CA VAL A 43 10.41 -0.40 25.87
C VAL A 43 10.84 -1.81 25.50
N VAL A 44 10.27 -2.84 26.15
CA VAL A 44 10.55 -4.25 25.81
C VAL A 44 10.19 -4.54 24.36
N TRP A 45 9.02 -4.07 23.90
CA TRP A 45 8.61 -4.21 22.50
C TRP A 45 9.58 -3.53 21.52
N ALA A 46 10.03 -2.30 21.82
CA ALA A 46 10.99 -1.57 21.01
C ALA A 46 12.36 -2.25 20.98
N LEU A 47 12.84 -2.73 22.13
CA LEU A 47 14.10 -3.47 22.25
C LEU A 47 14.05 -4.79 21.48
N LEU A 48 12.96 -5.55 21.58
CA LEU A 48 12.76 -6.76 20.78
C LEU A 48 12.74 -6.44 19.29
N ALA A 49 12.03 -5.38 18.89
CA ALA A 49 11.99 -4.94 17.49
C ALA A 49 13.37 -4.53 16.96
N ALA A 50 14.18 -3.83 17.75
CA ALA A 50 15.55 -3.43 17.42
C ALA A 50 16.48 -4.64 17.39
N ALA A 51 16.40 -5.52 18.39
CA ALA A 51 17.17 -6.76 18.46
C ALA A 51 16.90 -7.64 17.23
N THR A 52 15.64 -7.87 16.87
CA THR A 52 15.30 -8.61 15.63
C THR A 52 15.88 -7.96 14.38
N PHE A 53 15.86 -6.62 14.28
CA PHE A 53 16.41 -5.90 13.12
C PHE A 53 17.93 -6.05 13.05
N VAL A 54 18.64 -5.87 14.16
CA VAL A 54 20.10 -6.02 14.22
C VAL A 54 20.50 -7.47 13.98
N LEU A 55 19.88 -8.43 14.67
CA LEU A 55 20.22 -9.86 14.59
C LEU A 55 19.93 -10.48 13.22
N LEU A 56 19.04 -9.91 12.42
CA LEU A 56 18.71 -10.45 11.10
C LEU A 56 19.26 -9.61 9.95
N TRP A 57 19.99 -8.53 10.23
CA TRP A 57 20.63 -7.70 9.21
C TRP A 57 22.15 -7.65 9.37
N PRO A 58 22.91 -8.48 8.63
CA PRO A 58 24.38 -8.56 8.78
C PRO A 58 25.12 -7.23 8.58
N ALA A 59 24.54 -6.29 7.81
CA ALA A 59 25.10 -4.96 7.63
C ALA A 59 25.22 -4.18 8.96
N MET A 60 24.28 -4.39 9.88
CA MET A 60 24.28 -3.79 11.21
C MET A 60 25.41 -4.32 12.11
N TRP A 61 26.00 -5.47 11.79
CA TRP A 61 27.11 -6.04 12.59
C TRP A 61 28.46 -5.46 12.19
N ARG A 62 28.62 -5.10 10.91
CA ARG A 62 29.89 -4.59 10.38
C ARG A 62 30.01 -3.07 10.49
N ALA A 63 28.94 -2.35 10.18
CA ALA A 63 28.99 -0.89 10.07
C ALA A 63 27.64 -0.23 10.43
N PRO A 64 27.12 -0.41 11.65
CA PRO A 64 25.76 0.02 12.01
C PRO A 64 25.50 1.51 11.78
N VAL A 65 26.44 2.38 12.18
CA VAL A 65 26.28 3.84 12.03
C VAL A 65 26.24 4.23 10.56
N ALA A 66 27.18 3.75 9.75
CA ALA A 66 27.24 4.07 8.32
C ALA A 66 26.02 3.54 7.56
N VAL A 67 25.50 2.36 7.94
CA VAL A 67 24.27 1.79 7.36
C VAL A 67 23.07 2.67 7.68
N LEU A 68 22.90 3.05 8.95
CA LEU A 68 21.79 3.91 9.36
C LEU A 68 21.87 5.30 8.71
N GLN A 69 23.07 5.88 8.62
CA GLN A 69 23.30 7.15 7.92
C GLN A 69 22.87 7.04 6.45
N ARG A 70 23.30 6.00 5.72
CA ARG A 70 22.86 5.80 4.33
C ARG A 70 21.34 5.71 4.19
N ILE A 71 20.65 5.04 5.11
CA ILE A 71 19.18 4.96 5.07
C ILE A 71 18.58 6.36 5.28
N ILE A 72 19.08 7.12 6.25
CA ILE A 72 18.61 8.49 6.52
C ILE A 72 18.88 9.41 5.34
N ASP A 73 20.09 9.36 4.77
CA ASP A 73 20.50 10.17 3.63
C ASP A 73 19.68 9.84 2.39
N GLN A 74 19.46 8.54 2.10
CA GLN A 74 18.57 8.10 1.02
C GLN A 74 17.13 8.58 1.24
N MET A 75 16.58 8.44 2.46
CA MET A 75 15.24 8.93 2.77
C MET A 75 15.14 10.45 2.60
N ALA A 76 16.14 11.21 3.05
CA ALA A 76 16.17 12.67 2.91
C ALA A 76 16.27 13.09 1.44
N HIS A 77 17.12 12.43 0.66
CA HIS A 77 17.25 12.65 -0.78
C HIS A 77 15.92 12.39 -1.51
N TYR A 78 15.26 11.25 -1.24
CA TYR A 78 13.95 10.94 -1.83
C TYR A 78 12.79 11.81 -1.33
N GLN A 79 12.94 12.52 -0.21
CA GLN A 79 11.95 13.48 0.31
C GLN A 79 12.16 14.90 -0.22
N GLY A 80 13.41 15.30 -0.47
CA GLY A 80 13.79 16.65 -0.90
C GLY A 80 13.76 16.87 -2.41
N GLU A 81 13.94 15.82 -3.20
CA GLU A 81 13.80 15.90 -4.65
C GLU A 81 12.32 15.84 -5.06
N VAL A 82 11.84 16.95 -5.67
CA VAL A 82 10.69 16.91 -6.59
C VAL A 82 10.98 15.80 -7.59
N HIS A 83 10.04 14.87 -7.77
CA HIS A 83 10.31 13.63 -8.50
C HIS A 83 11.17 13.88 -9.75
N SER A 84 12.19 13.05 -9.97
CA SER A 84 12.83 12.99 -11.29
C SER A 84 11.83 12.64 -12.41
N LEU A 85 10.65 12.12 -12.06
CA LEU A 85 9.59 11.71 -12.99
C LEU A 85 8.20 12.15 -12.50
N PRO A 86 7.38 12.82 -13.33
CA PRO A 86 6.08 13.30 -12.90
C PRO A 86 5.14 12.18 -12.45
N THR A 87 4.11 12.54 -11.66
CA THR A 87 3.04 11.62 -11.27
C THR A 87 1.77 11.94 -12.02
N TYR A 88 1.07 10.92 -12.51
CA TYR A 88 -0.24 11.10 -13.11
C TYR A 88 -1.33 11.09 -12.04
N PHE A 89 -2.04 12.20 -11.87
CA PHE A 89 -3.07 12.36 -10.84
C PHE A 89 -4.23 13.23 -11.33
N ARG A 90 -5.45 12.71 -11.15
CA ARG A 90 -6.72 13.32 -11.55
C ARG A 90 -6.78 13.75 -13.02
N GLY A 91 -6.17 12.93 -13.90
CA GLY A 91 -6.20 13.14 -15.34
C GLY A 91 -5.15 14.12 -15.86
N ARG A 92 -4.12 14.41 -15.07
CA ARG A 92 -3.06 15.36 -15.41
C ARG A 92 -1.71 14.82 -14.98
N VAL A 93 -0.69 15.14 -15.78
CA VAL A 93 0.71 15.00 -15.41
C VAL A 93 1.04 16.07 -14.36
N VAL A 94 1.49 15.66 -13.18
CA VAL A 94 1.84 16.55 -12.08
C VAL A 94 3.33 16.41 -11.81
N HIS A 95 4.07 17.49 -12.08
CA HIS A 95 5.53 17.55 -11.86
C HIS A 95 5.87 17.86 -10.39
N ASP A 96 5.01 18.63 -9.72
CA ASP A 96 5.17 19.01 -8.32
C ASP A 96 4.38 18.09 -7.36
N ASP A 97 4.18 18.52 -6.12
CA ASP A 97 3.36 17.79 -5.15
C ASP A 97 1.87 17.72 -5.59
N PRO A 98 1.28 16.52 -5.83
CA PRO A 98 -0.14 16.37 -6.15
C PRO A 98 -1.10 16.74 -4.99
N GLY A 99 -0.55 17.08 -3.82
CA GLY A 99 -1.25 17.60 -2.66
C GLY A 99 -1.70 16.52 -1.67
N TRP A 100 -2.22 16.98 -0.53
CA TRP A 100 -2.61 16.12 0.59
C TRP A 100 -3.72 15.12 0.25
N LEU A 101 -4.54 15.40 -0.78
CA LEU A 101 -5.64 14.56 -1.24
C LEU A 101 -5.19 13.30 -2.00
N PHE A 102 -3.91 13.21 -2.38
CA PHE A 102 -3.39 12.08 -3.15
C PHE A 102 -3.66 10.73 -2.46
N TYR A 103 -3.24 10.55 -1.20
CA TYR A 103 -3.41 9.28 -0.50
C TYR A 103 -4.86 8.97 -0.13
N PRO A 104 -5.69 9.92 0.36
CA PRO A 104 -7.12 9.69 0.51
C PRO A 104 -7.80 9.24 -0.80
N PHE A 105 -7.41 9.83 -1.93
CA PHE A 105 -7.88 9.42 -3.25
C PHE A 105 -7.45 7.99 -3.57
N VAL A 106 -6.15 7.67 -3.47
CA VAL A 106 -5.64 6.32 -3.72
C VAL A 106 -6.32 5.29 -2.82
N VAL A 107 -6.50 5.57 -1.53
CA VAL A 107 -7.20 4.67 -0.60
C VAL A 107 -8.62 4.39 -1.10
N ALA A 108 -9.39 5.41 -1.49
CA ALA A 108 -10.75 5.19 -2.00
C ALA A 108 -10.77 4.30 -3.27
N TRP A 109 -9.78 4.45 -4.14
CA TRP A 109 -9.61 3.64 -5.36
C TRP A 109 -9.12 2.23 -5.11
N ARG A 110 -8.33 2.00 -4.05
CA ARG A 110 -7.78 0.68 -3.71
C ARG A 110 -8.70 -0.13 -2.79
N LEU A 111 -9.59 0.52 -2.04
CA LEU A 111 -10.55 -0.15 -1.19
C LEU A 111 -11.69 -0.78 -2.00
N SER A 112 -12.17 -1.93 -1.54
CA SER A 112 -13.36 -2.56 -2.12
C SER A 112 -14.64 -1.78 -1.78
N PRO A 113 -15.71 -1.92 -2.57
CA PRO A 113 -17.03 -1.39 -2.22
C PRO A 113 -17.49 -1.82 -0.82
N LEU A 114 -17.19 -3.07 -0.46
CA LEU A 114 -17.57 -3.64 0.82
C LEU A 114 -16.74 -3.07 1.97
N THR A 115 -15.47 -2.72 1.73
CA THR A 115 -14.66 -2.01 2.73
C THR A 115 -15.17 -0.60 2.92
N LEU A 116 -15.42 0.14 1.83
CA LEU A 116 -15.96 1.50 1.89
C LEU A 116 -17.31 1.57 2.61
N LEU A 117 -18.19 0.59 2.40
CA LEU A 117 -19.46 0.49 3.12
C LEU A 117 -19.29 0.01 4.56
N GLY A 118 -18.36 -0.90 4.84
CA GLY A 118 -18.14 -1.43 6.19
C GLY A 118 -17.56 -0.38 7.16
N LEU A 119 -16.78 0.59 6.68
CA LEU A 119 -16.23 1.67 7.52
C LEU A 119 -17.30 2.53 8.23
N PRO A 120 -18.29 3.12 7.55
CA PRO A 120 -19.38 3.84 8.22
C PRO A 120 -20.26 2.91 9.07
N LEU A 121 -20.43 1.64 8.67
CA LEU A 121 -21.11 0.65 9.52
C LEU A 121 -20.37 0.43 10.84
N THR A 122 -19.03 0.40 10.81
CA THR A 122 -18.19 0.29 12.02
C THR A 122 -18.42 1.47 12.96
N ALA A 123 -18.46 2.68 12.43
CA ALA A 123 -18.79 3.88 13.19
C ALA A 123 -20.20 3.79 13.81
N TRP A 124 -21.19 3.34 13.05
CA TRP A 124 -22.55 3.12 13.54
C TRP A 124 -22.62 2.06 14.65
N VAL A 125 -21.97 0.90 14.48
CA VAL A 125 -21.90 -0.18 15.49
C VAL A 125 -21.23 0.34 16.78
N ALA A 126 -20.14 1.10 16.65
CA ALA A 126 -19.42 1.70 17.78
C ALA A 126 -20.26 2.73 18.53
N TRP A 127 -20.99 3.58 17.80
CA TRP A 127 -21.89 4.60 18.35
C TRP A 127 -23.07 3.95 19.09
N ARG A 128 -23.69 2.92 18.48
CA ARG A 128 -24.79 2.16 19.07
C ARG A 128 -24.37 1.16 20.15
N ARG A 129 -23.07 1.06 20.44
CA ARG A 129 -22.49 0.11 21.42
C ARG A 129 -22.96 -1.32 21.19
N ARG A 130 -23.08 -1.74 19.93
CA ARG A 130 -23.50 -3.09 19.55
C ARG A 130 -22.30 -4.03 19.54
N ALA A 131 -22.51 -5.32 19.82
CA ALA A 131 -21.46 -6.32 19.65
C ALA A 131 -20.95 -6.34 18.19
N PRO A 132 -19.64 -6.54 17.93
CA PRO A 132 -18.58 -6.78 18.91
C PRO A 132 -18.08 -5.52 19.65
N LEU A 133 -18.43 -4.31 19.18
CA LEU A 133 -17.93 -3.03 19.71
C LEU A 133 -18.65 -2.53 20.98
N ALA A 134 -19.50 -3.36 21.59
CA ALA A 134 -20.01 -3.13 22.95
C ALA A 134 -18.86 -3.15 23.97
N GLN A 135 -17.87 -4.03 23.73
CA GLN A 135 -16.70 -4.18 24.60
C GLN A 135 -15.75 -3.00 24.45
N THR A 136 -15.18 -2.52 25.55
CA THR A 136 -14.18 -1.43 25.54
C THR A 136 -12.90 -1.85 24.82
N ALA A 137 -12.45 -3.10 25.01
CA ALA A 137 -11.26 -3.62 24.34
C ALA A 137 -11.40 -3.57 22.80
N ALA A 138 -12.54 -4.01 22.26
CA ALA A 138 -12.81 -3.96 20.82
C ALA A 138 -12.82 -2.53 20.27
N ARG A 139 -13.38 -1.56 21.01
CA ARG A 139 -13.33 -0.14 20.64
C ARG A 139 -11.92 0.43 20.68
N ASN A 140 -11.10 0.03 21.66
CA ASN A 140 -9.70 0.44 21.72
C ASN A 140 -8.89 -0.14 20.54
N ALA A 141 -9.16 -1.38 20.13
CA ALA A 141 -8.55 -1.96 18.94
C ALA A 141 -8.96 -1.20 17.67
N VAL A 142 -10.25 -0.83 17.54
CA VAL A 142 -10.73 0.04 16.44
C VAL A 142 -9.99 1.37 16.43
N LEU A 143 -9.83 2.02 17.58
CA LEU A 143 -9.07 3.27 17.69
C LEU A 143 -7.61 3.08 17.28
N GLY A 144 -6.97 1.98 17.68
CA GLY A 144 -5.59 1.66 17.28
C GLY A 144 -5.43 1.48 15.78
N LEU A 145 -6.34 0.74 15.14
CA LEU A 145 -6.33 0.52 13.68
C LEU A 145 -6.63 1.81 12.91
N LEU A 146 -7.60 2.61 13.38
CA LEU A 146 -7.90 3.91 12.79
C LEU A 146 -6.71 4.87 12.91
N LEU A 147 -6.08 4.92 14.08
CA LEU A 147 -4.90 5.75 14.30
C LEU A 147 -3.74 5.29 13.42
N PHE A 148 -3.54 3.97 13.27
CA PHE A 148 -2.53 3.44 12.37
C PHE A 148 -2.77 3.87 10.92
N ALA A 149 -3.98 3.63 10.39
CA ALA A 149 -4.33 4.03 9.03
C ALA A 149 -4.20 5.55 8.84
N ALA A 150 -4.62 6.34 9.83
CA ALA A 150 -4.49 7.80 9.81
C ALA A 150 -3.02 8.24 9.82
N VAL A 151 -2.16 7.66 10.66
CA VAL A 151 -0.72 7.96 10.68
C VAL A 151 -0.08 7.65 9.33
N VAL A 152 -0.38 6.48 8.74
CA VAL A 152 0.13 6.13 7.40
C VAL A 152 -0.29 7.17 6.36
N VAL A 153 -1.59 7.50 6.29
CA VAL A 153 -2.10 8.46 5.29
C VAL A 153 -1.54 9.87 5.53
N LEU A 154 -1.58 10.35 6.77
CA LEU A 154 -1.16 11.72 7.10
C LEU A 154 0.34 11.93 6.93
N VAL A 155 1.17 11.00 7.42
CA VAL A 155 2.63 11.12 7.31
C VAL A 155 3.08 10.95 5.87
N LEU A 156 2.47 10.04 5.09
CA LEU A 156 2.79 9.94 3.67
C LEU A 156 2.37 11.20 2.91
N SER A 157 1.23 11.81 3.26
CA SER A 157 0.74 13.04 2.63
C SER A 157 1.69 14.25 2.79
N THR A 158 2.60 14.25 3.77
CA THR A 158 3.59 15.34 3.93
C THR A 158 4.81 15.21 3.01
N GLY A 159 5.07 14.04 2.43
CA GLY A 159 6.22 13.85 1.54
C GLY A 159 5.96 14.43 0.15
N ALA A 160 6.94 15.13 -0.43
CA ALA A 160 6.85 15.62 -1.82
C ALA A 160 6.70 14.45 -2.80
N LYS A 161 7.47 13.37 -2.58
CA LYS A 161 7.38 12.13 -3.36
C LYS A 161 6.18 11.29 -2.96
N LYS A 162 5.24 11.11 -3.89
CA LYS A 162 4.01 10.34 -3.69
C LYS A 162 3.88 9.23 -4.71
N ILE A 163 3.71 8.00 -4.22
CA ILE A 163 3.52 6.80 -5.02
C ILE A 163 2.39 6.00 -4.37
N ASP A 164 1.42 5.58 -5.17
CA ASP A 164 0.18 4.96 -4.72
C ASP A 164 0.43 3.70 -3.85
N ARG A 165 1.46 2.89 -4.15
CA ARG A 165 1.80 1.69 -3.38
C ARG A 165 2.23 1.93 -1.93
N TYR A 166 2.59 3.16 -1.54
CA TYR A 166 3.04 3.44 -0.17
C TYR A 166 1.92 3.33 0.86
N VAL A 167 0.66 3.49 0.46
CA VAL A 167 -0.49 3.42 1.37
C VAL A 167 -0.99 2.00 1.62
N LEU A 168 -0.45 0.99 0.92
CA LEU A 168 -0.84 -0.41 1.07
C LEU A 168 -0.88 -0.91 2.53
N PRO A 169 0.05 -0.53 3.44
CA PRO A 169 -0.02 -0.96 4.83
C PRO A 169 -1.30 -0.55 5.55
N ALA A 170 -1.96 0.54 5.14
CA ALA A 170 -3.20 1.00 5.75
C ALA A 170 -4.42 0.15 5.34
N LEU A 171 -4.40 -0.48 4.16
CA LEU A 171 -5.58 -1.17 3.60
C LEU A 171 -6.05 -2.34 4.48
N PRO A 172 -5.19 -3.26 4.96
CA PRO A 172 -5.62 -4.35 5.83
C PRO A 172 -6.25 -3.86 7.15
N ALA A 173 -5.77 -2.73 7.70
CA ALA A 173 -6.36 -2.15 8.89
C ALA A 173 -7.78 -1.65 8.61
N LEU A 174 -8.01 -1.01 7.46
CA LEU A 174 -9.33 -0.56 7.02
C LEU A 174 -10.27 -1.74 6.70
N ASP A 175 -9.76 -2.84 6.13
CA ASP A 175 -10.52 -4.06 5.89
C ASP A 175 -10.98 -4.73 7.19
N ILE A 176 -10.10 -4.83 8.20
CA ILE A 176 -10.46 -5.35 9.54
C ILE A 176 -11.55 -4.47 10.18
N LEU A 177 -11.41 -3.15 10.08
CA LEU A 177 -12.42 -2.23 10.57
C LEU A 177 -13.75 -2.49 9.87
N ALA A 178 -13.78 -2.51 8.54
CA ALA A 178 -14.99 -2.77 7.78
C ALA A 178 -15.66 -4.11 8.14
N ALA A 179 -14.87 -5.16 8.40
CA ALA A 179 -15.37 -6.45 8.86
C ALA A 179 -16.09 -6.35 10.23
N LEU A 180 -15.59 -5.53 11.15
CA LEU A 180 -16.27 -5.26 12.43
C LEU A 180 -17.62 -4.54 12.24
N GLY A 181 -17.71 -3.66 11.24
CA GLY A 181 -18.98 -3.03 10.84
C GLY A 181 -20.01 -4.03 10.33
N TRP A 182 -19.63 -4.87 9.36
CA TRP A 182 -20.50 -5.91 8.80
C TRP A 182 -20.97 -6.91 9.85
N THR A 183 -20.05 -7.41 10.68
CA THR A 183 -20.36 -8.36 11.77
C THR A 183 -21.28 -7.73 12.81
N GLY A 184 -21.08 -6.46 13.16
CA GLY A 184 -21.96 -5.78 14.12
C GLY A 184 -23.37 -5.51 13.60
N VAL A 185 -23.53 -5.23 12.30
CA VAL A 185 -24.85 -5.13 11.66
C VAL A 185 -25.56 -6.48 11.65
N ALA A 186 -24.87 -7.56 11.25
CA ALA A 186 -25.41 -8.91 11.29
C ALA A 186 -25.84 -9.30 12.72
N GLY A 187 -25.01 -8.98 13.73
CA GLY A 187 -25.33 -9.14 15.15
C GLY A 187 -26.58 -8.35 15.56
N ALA A 188 -26.73 -7.11 15.11
CA ALA A 188 -27.90 -6.29 15.41
C ALA A 188 -29.20 -6.87 14.82
N VAL A 189 -29.16 -7.39 13.58
CA VAL A 189 -30.31 -8.03 12.93
C VAL A 189 -30.74 -9.30 13.67
N THR A 190 -29.78 -10.15 14.04
CA THR A 190 -30.06 -11.39 14.78
C THR A 190 -30.58 -11.11 16.18
N ALA A 191 -30.06 -10.10 16.88
CA ALA A 191 -30.54 -9.72 18.21
C ALA A 191 -31.97 -9.13 18.18
N ALA A 192 -32.31 -8.35 17.15
CA ALA A 192 -33.62 -7.72 17.05
C ALA A 192 -34.75 -8.68 16.64
N ARG A 193 -34.41 -9.76 15.90
CA ARG A 193 -35.41 -10.67 15.30
C ARG A 193 -35.00 -12.14 15.49
N GLY A 194 -34.64 -12.55 16.72
CA GLY A 194 -33.92 -13.78 17.08
C GLY A 194 -34.42 -15.17 16.66
N THR A 195 -35.02 -15.32 15.48
CA THR A 195 -35.40 -16.59 14.88
C THR A 195 -34.19 -17.31 14.26
N PRO A 196 -34.20 -18.66 14.19
CA PRO A 196 -33.17 -19.43 13.50
C PRO A 196 -32.96 -18.99 12.05
N ARG A 197 -34.05 -18.66 11.35
CA ARG A 197 -34.05 -18.13 9.98
C ARG A 197 -33.21 -16.86 9.87
N ASN A 198 -33.35 -15.90 10.79
CA ASN A 198 -32.61 -14.64 10.73
C ASN A 198 -31.13 -14.81 11.05
N ARG A 199 -30.77 -15.78 11.92
CA ARG A 199 -29.36 -16.16 12.13
C ARG A 199 -28.75 -16.78 10.88
N MET A 200 -29.48 -17.67 10.21
CA MET A 200 -29.05 -18.26 8.95
C MET A 200 -28.87 -17.19 7.86
N LEU A 201 -29.84 -16.27 7.70
CA LEU A 201 -29.75 -15.19 6.71
C LEU A 201 -28.61 -14.22 7.01
N ALA A 202 -28.39 -13.85 8.28
CA ALA A 202 -27.28 -12.98 8.66
C ALA A 202 -25.91 -13.66 8.41
N THR A 203 -25.80 -14.95 8.71
CA THR A 203 -24.60 -15.74 8.42
C THR A 203 -24.37 -15.85 6.91
N ALA A 204 -25.41 -16.17 6.14
CA ALA A 204 -25.34 -16.24 4.69
C ALA A 204 -24.95 -14.88 4.07
N ALA A 205 -25.46 -13.77 4.61
CA ALA A 205 -25.09 -12.43 4.17
C ALA A 205 -23.61 -12.12 4.47
N LEU A 206 -23.10 -12.49 5.65
CA LEU A 206 -21.68 -12.33 5.99
C LEU A 206 -20.78 -13.18 5.09
N VAL A 207 -21.15 -14.44 4.83
CA VAL A 207 -20.44 -15.29 3.88
C VAL A 207 -20.48 -14.66 2.49
N GLY A 208 -21.64 -14.13 2.06
CA GLY A 208 -21.78 -13.39 0.80
C GLY A 208 -20.85 -12.19 0.73
N VAL A 209 -20.73 -11.38 1.79
CA VAL A 209 -19.79 -10.25 1.88
C VAL A 209 -18.34 -10.73 1.75
N ILE A 210 -17.95 -11.80 2.47
CA ILE A 210 -16.60 -12.36 2.39
C ILE A 210 -16.29 -12.85 0.97
N LEU A 211 -17.20 -13.63 0.38
CA LEU A 211 -17.05 -14.16 -0.96
C LEU A 211 -16.97 -13.05 -2.00
N LEU A 212 -17.84 -12.04 -1.93
CA LEU A 212 -17.82 -10.90 -2.86
C LEU A 212 -16.54 -10.05 -2.69
N HIS A 213 -16.10 -9.83 -1.46
CA HIS A 213 -14.85 -9.10 -1.19
C HIS A 213 -13.65 -9.86 -1.78
N GLY A 214 -13.57 -11.17 -1.53
CA GLY A 214 -12.53 -12.03 -2.09
C GLY A 214 -12.60 -12.16 -3.62
N LEU A 215 -13.81 -12.26 -4.20
CA LEU A 215 -14.02 -12.41 -5.63
C LEU A 215 -13.42 -11.24 -6.43
N PHE A 216 -13.56 -10.01 -5.94
CA PHE A 216 -12.99 -8.85 -6.61
C PHE A 216 -11.47 -8.92 -6.74
N THR A 217 -10.79 -9.44 -5.71
CA THR A 217 -9.34 -9.66 -5.72
C THR A 217 -8.97 -10.87 -6.57
N LEU A 218 -9.66 -12.00 -6.39
CA LEU A 218 -9.40 -13.24 -7.12
C LEU A 218 -9.59 -13.10 -8.63
N TRP A 219 -10.54 -12.27 -9.07
CA TRP A 219 -10.75 -11.96 -10.49
C TRP A 219 -9.49 -11.35 -11.13
N GLN A 220 -8.67 -10.65 -10.36
CA GLN A 220 -7.44 -10.02 -10.88
C GLN A 220 -6.25 -10.98 -10.94
N PHE A 221 -6.41 -12.28 -10.66
CA PHE A 221 -5.31 -13.24 -10.79
C PHE A 221 -4.70 -13.20 -12.22
N PRO A 222 -3.37 -13.21 -12.38
CA PRO A 222 -2.33 -13.26 -11.34
C PRO A 222 -1.90 -11.88 -10.78
N TYR A 223 -2.44 -10.79 -11.31
CA TYR A 223 -2.08 -9.41 -11.01
C TYR A 223 -3.02 -8.72 -10.01
N TYR A 224 -3.04 -9.18 -8.77
CA TYR A 224 -3.96 -8.67 -7.72
C TYR A 224 -3.93 -7.14 -7.54
N LEU A 225 -2.79 -6.51 -7.81
CA LEU A 225 -2.57 -5.07 -7.67
C LEU A 225 -3.13 -4.25 -8.84
N THR A 226 -3.72 -4.89 -9.84
CA THR A 226 -4.55 -4.23 -10.87
C THR A 226 -5.99 -3.98 -10.41
N TYR A 227 -6.32 -4.38 -9.18
CA TYR A 227 -7.61 -4.06 -8.59
C TYR A 227 -7.80 -2.56 -8.38
N PHE A 228 -8.95 -2.07 -8.83
CA PHE A 228 -9.47 -0.74 -8.57
C PHE A 228 -10.97 -0.81 -8.28
N ASN A 229 -11.44 0.05 -7.39
CA ASN A 229 -12.81 0.06 -6.91
C ASN A 229 -13.83 0.24 -8.06
N PRO A 230 -14.73 -0.73 -8.31
CA PRO A 230 -15.71 -0.65 -9.39
C PRO A 230 -16.75 0.47 -9.18
N LEU A 231 -17.01 0.92 -7.94
CA LEU A 231 -17.90 2.07 -7.69
C LEU A 231 -17.32 3.39 -8.21
N LEU A 232 -16.00 3.46 -8.39
CA LEU A 232 -15.31 4.63 -8.94
C LEU A 232 -15.02 4.48 -10.44
N GLY A 233 -15.45 3.38 -11.05
CA GLY A 233 -15.21 3.05 -12.47
C GLY A 233 -14.16 1.96 -12.69
N GLY A 234 -13.53 1.46 -11.62
CA GLY A 234 -12.62 0.31 -11.65
C GLY A 234 -11.43 0.47 -12.60
N ALA A 235 -10.91 -0.66 -13.07
CA ALA A 235 -9.71 -0.71 -13.92
C ALA A 235 -9.89 0.00 -15.29
N ARG A 236 -11.14 0.27 -15.71
CA ARG A 236 -11.41 1.03 -16.95
C ARG A 236 -11.15 2.53 -16.80
N VAL A 237 -11.43 3.08 -15.61
CA VAL A 237 -11.31 4.52 -15.34
C VAL A 237 -10.00 4.85 -14.64
N ALA A 238 -9.45 3.93 -13.82
CA ALA A 238 -8.21 4.15 -13.09
C ALA A 238 -7.04 4.70 -13.94
N PRO A 239 -6.75 4.17 -15.16
CA PRO A 239 -5.67 4.69 -16.00
C PRO A 239 -5.87 6.14 -16.44
N ARG A 240 -7.10 6.67 -16.36
CA ARG A 240 -7.43 8.05 -16.74
C ARG A 240 -7.31 9.03 -15.59
N VAL A 241 -7.20 8.57 -14.34
CA VAL A 241 -7.27 9.44 -13.16
C VAL A 241 -6.17 9.22 -12.13
N MET A 242 -5.41 8.14 -12.21
CA MET A 242 -4.25 7.91 -11.36
C MET A 242 -3.20 7.09 -12.08
N MET A 243 -1.95 7.23 -11.64
CA MET A 243 -0.85 6.42 -12.12
C MET A 243 -1.12 4.94 -11.86
N ILE A 244 -0.94 4.12 -12.90
CA ILE A 244 -1.06 2.66 -12.87
C ILE A 244 0.24 2.02 -13.38
N GLY A 245 0.35 0.71 -13.26
CA GLY A 245 1.48 -0.03 -13.79
C GLY A 245 2.66 -0.07 -12.83
N TRP A 246 2.77 -1.18 -12.12
CA TRP A 246 3.89 -1.54 -11.26
C TRP A 246 4.76 -2.67 -11.85
N GLY A 247 4.53 -3.02 -13.12
CA GLY A 247 5.25 -4.04 -13.87
C GLY A 247 4.42 -5.30 -14.16
N GLU A 248 3.11 -5.26 -13.88
CA GLU A 248 2.16 -6.31 -14.27
C GLU A 248 2.21 -6.56 -15.79
N GLY A 249 2.42 -7.82 -16.18
CA GLY A 249 2.46 -8.25 -17.58
C GLY A 249 3.83 -8.18 -18.22
N LEU A 250 4.81 -7.48 -17.61
CA LEU A 250 6.16 -7.40 -18.16
C LEU A 250 6.87 -8.74 -18.20
N GLU A 251 6.52 -9.66 -17.31
CA GLU A 251 7.09 -11.00 -17.34
C GLU A 251 6.67 -11.79 -18.59
N GLN A 252 5.47 -11.50 -19.14
CA GLN A 252 5.02 -12.06 -20.42
C GLN A 252 5.80 -11.46 -21.60
N VAL A 253 6.08 -10.15 -21.53
CA VAL A 253 6.91 -9.46 -22.53
C VAL A 253 8.33 -10.03 -22.51
N GLY A 254 8.92 -10.22 -21.33
CA GLY A 254 10.26 -10.80 -21.19
C GLY A 254 10.34 -12.24 -21.72
N ALA A 255 9.30 -13.04 -21.45
CA ALA A 255 9.21 -14.40 -21.99
C ALA A 255 9.07 -14.42 -23.52
N TRP A 256 8.31 -13.49 -24.09
CA TRP A 256 8.19 -13.33 -25.54
C TRP A 256 9.51 -12.88 -26.17
N LEU A 257 10.15 -11.84 -25.62
CA LEU A 257 11.47 -11.38 -26.08
C LEU A 257 12.53 -12.47 -26.00
N GLY A 258 12.48 -13.31 -24.95
CA GLY A 258 13.35 -14.47 -24.81
C GLY A 258 13.21 -15.50 -25.93
N GLN A 259 12.03 -15.61 -26.54
CA GLN A 259 11.82 -16.46 -27.73
C GLN A 259 12.37 -15.79 -28.99
N GLN A 260 12.46 -14.46 -29.05
CA GLN A 260 13.00 -13.76 -30.21
C GLN A 260 14.53 -13.77 -30.24
N ALA A 261 15.19 -14.00 -29.11
CA ALA A 261 16.65 -14.08 -28.99
C ALA A 261 17.26 -15.37 -29.58
N HIS A 262 16.53 -16.13 -30.39
CA HIS A 262 17.05 -17.34 -31.05
C HIS A 262 18.21 -17.06 -32.02
N ASP A 263 18.29 -15.85 -32.58
CA ASP A 263 19.28 -15.46 -33.59
C ASP A 263 20.48 -14.66 -33.05
N GLY A 264 20.55 -14.41 -31.73
CA GLY A 264 21.65 -13.65 -31.11
C GLY A 264 21.21 -12.82 -29.90
N PRO A 265 22.15 -12.11 -29.23
CA PRO A 265 21.82 -11.22 -28.13
C PRO A 265 21.00 -10.03 -28.63
N LEU A 266 19.84 -9.79 -28.01
CA LEU A 266 19.00 -8.63 -28.30
C LEU A 266 19.46 -7.42 -27.48
N HIS A 267 19.42 -6.23 -28.06
CA HIS A 267 19.47 -4.97 -27.33
C HIS A 267 18.04 -4.49 -27.06
N VAL A 268 17.65 -4.49 -25.79
CA VAL A 268 16.29 -4.11 -25.37
C VAL A 268 16.36 -2.95 -24.39
N VAL A 269 15.62 -1.90 -24.71
CA VAL A 269 15.39 -0.76 -23.82
C VAL A 269 14.01 -0.92 -23.21
N SER A 270 13.93 -0.84 -21.88
CA SER A 270 12.67 -1.07 -21.16
C SER A 270 12.55 -0.23 -19.90
N TRP A 271 11.31 0.11 -19.55
CA TRP A 271 10.99 0.58 -18.22
C TRP A 271 10.86 -0.60 -17.24
N TYR A 272 11.42 -0.46 -16.04
CA TYR A 272 11.62 -1.59 -15.11
C TYR A 272 12.57 -2.65 -15.70
N ASP A 273 13.65 -2.21 -16.35
CA ASP A 273 14.71 -3.05 -16.90
C ASP A 273 15.39 -3.90 -15.80
N ASP A 274 15.68 -3.31 -14.64
CA ASP A 274 16.17 -4.02 -13.44
C ASP A 274 15.06 -4.75 -12.65
N GLY A 275 13.85 -4.76 -13.21
CA GLY A 275 12.61 -5.20 -12.57
C GLY A 275 12.01 -6.47 -13.19
N PRO A 276 10.67 -6.61 -13.22
CA PRO A 276 10.00 -7.85 -13.63
C PRO A 276 10.36 -8.36 -15.04
N LEU A 277 10.84 -7.48 -15.93
CA LEU A 277 11.24 -7.87 -17.28
C LEU A 277 12.52 -8.70 -17.29
N SER A 278 13.57 -8.27 -16.59
CA SER A 278 14.88 -8.95 -16.63
C SER A 278 14.84 -10.35 -16.03
N TYR A 279 13.94 -10.62 -15.07
CA TYR A 279 13.81 -11.95 -14.46
C TYR A 279 13.36 -13.05 -15.43
N THR A 280 12.61 -12.71 -16.49
CA THR A 280 12.07 -13.71 -17.43
C THR A 280 12.74 -13.72 -18.80
N MET A 281 13.71 -12.83 -19.01
CA MET A 281 14.49 -12.77 -20.23
C MET A 281 15.77 -13.61 -20.08
N PRO A 282 15.98 -14.69 -20.86
CA PRO A 282 17.19 -15.51 -20.79
C PRO A 282 18.37 -14.86 -21.54
N GLY A 283 19.56 -14.80 -20.91
CA GLY A 283 20.84 -14.50 -21.59
C GLY A 283 21.54 -13.19 -21.17
N ASP A 284 22.65 -12.88 -21.85
CA ASP A 284 23.46 -11.67 -21.66
C ASP A 284 22.93 -10.55 -22.56
N ILE A 285 21.99 -9.77 -22.01
CA ILE A 285 21.29 -8.71 -22.72
C ILE A 285 21.58 -7.41 -22.00
N ARG A 286 22.08 -6.43 -22.77
CA ARG A 286 22.46 -5.13 -22.23
C ARG A 286 21.20 -4.33 -21.94
N HIS A 287 20.82 -4.36 -20.67
CA HIS A 287 19.77 -3.54 -20.08
C HIS A 287 20.17 -2.07 -20.13
N GLN A 288 19.25 -1.22 -20.60
CA GLN A 288 19.44 0.21 -20.57
C GLN A 288 18.10 0.89 -20.25
N ASP A 289 18.13 1.73 -19.22
CA ASP A 289 16.97 2.43 -18.69
C ASP A 289 16.60 3.61 -19.61
N PHE A 290 15.29 3.88 -19.76
CA PHE A 290 14.79 5.06 -20.48
C PHE A 290 15.15 6.37 -19.77
N ILE A 291 15.53 6.31 -18.48
CA ILE A 291 15.72 7.48 -17.62
C ILE A 291 16.98 8.28 -17.99
N ASP A 292 18.01 7.66 -18.57
CA ASP A 292 19.33 8.30 -18.68
C ASP A 292 19.64 8.99 -20.03
N SER A 293 18.82 8.88 -21.09
CA SER A 293 18.98 9.72 -22.30
C SER A 293 17.92 9.52 -23.40
N ASP A 294 17.38 10.63 -23.90
CA ASP A 294 16.31 10.72 -24.92
C ASP A 294 16.66 10.13 -26.32
N ILE A 295 17.89 9.63 -26.53
CA ILE A 295 18.44 9.38 -27.89
C ILE A 295 18.78 7.90 -28.16
N TYR A 296 18.78 7.02 -27.16
CA TYR A 296 19.44 5.70 -27.29
C TYR A 296 18.57 4.53 -27.73
N TRP A 297 17.25 4.65 -27.66
CA TRP A 297 16.34 3.58 -28.11
C TRP A 297 16.28 3.37 -29.63
N PHE A 298 16.86 4.28 -30.45
CA PHE A 298 16.93 4.09 -31.91
C PHE A 298 17.91 2.99 -32.35
N ASP A 299 18.87 2.62 -31.50
CA ASP A 299 19.83 1.53 -31.76
C ASP A 299 19.38 0.20 -31.12
N ALA A 300 18.20 0.18 -30.48
CA ALA A 300 17.65 -1.01 -29.84
C ALA A 300 16.88 -1.89 -30.84
N ASP A 301 17.01 -3.21 -30.69
CA ASP A 301 16.18 -4.17 -31.43
C ASP A 301 14.71 -4.06 -31.00
N PHE A 302 14.48 -3.81 -29.70
CA PHE A 302 13.16 -3.60 -29.13
C PHE A 302 13.14 -2.48 -28.08
N ALA A 303 12.06 -1.70 -28.11
CA ALA A 303 11.69 -0.77 -27.06
C ALA A 303 10.39 -1.21 -26.39
N VAL A 304 10.45 -1.49 -25.08
CA VAL A 304 9.29 -1.91 -24.29
C VAL A 304 8.75 -0.73 -23.50
N LEU A 305 7.67 -0.14 -24.02
CA LEU A 305 6.94 0.93 -23.35
C LEU A 305 5.88 0.37 -22.39
N TYR A 306 5.65 1.10 -21.30
CA TYR A 306 4.73 0.67 -20.25
C TYR A 306 3.66 1.70 -19.90
N ALA A 307 2.58 1.29 -19.23
CA ALA A 307 1.41 2.16 -19.02
C ALA A 307 1.74 3.43 -18.22
N ASN A 308 2.66 3.34 -17.24
CA ASN A 308 3.09 4.50 -16.45
C ASN A 308 3.88 5.53 -17.27
N GLN A 309 4.63 5.09 -18.29
CA GLN A 309 5.38 5.93 -19.23
C GLN A 309 4.43 6.75 -20.09
N TRP A 310 3.43 6.09 -20.69
CA TRP A 310 2.36 6.77 -21.44
C TRP A 310 1.62 7.80 -20.59
N GLN A 311 1.32 7.47 -19.32
CA GLN A 311 0.66 8.41 -18.40
C GLN A 311 1.53 9.60 -17.99
N ARG A 312 2.84 9.49 -18.17
CA ARG A 312 3.82 10.52 -17.83
C ARG A 312 4.28 11.32 -19.04
N GLU A 313 3.80 10.97 -20.24
CA GLU A 313 4.28 11.55 -21.49
C GLU A 313 5.81 11.40 -21.62
N ASN A 314 6.32 10.23 -21.20
CA ASN A 314 7.74 9.88 -21.26
C ASN A 314 7.90 8.45 -21.83
N PRO A 315 8.47 8.25 -23.04
CA PRO A 315 9.11 9.28 -23.86
C PRO A 315 8.08 10.27 -24.43
N ASP A 316 8.56 11.45 -24.84
CA ASP A 316 7.72 12.50 -25.42
C ASP A 316 6.87 11.90 -26.57
N PRO A 317 5.53 12.13 -26.59
CA PRO A 317 4.67 11.64 -27.66
C PRO A 317 5.17 11.96 -29.08
N GLU A 318 5.87 13.09 -29.29
CA GLU A 318 6.47 13.43 -30.59
C GLU A 318 7.55 12.44 -31.02
N MET A 319 8.28 11.83 -30.08
CA MET A 319 9.30 10.83 -30.39
C MET A 319 8.72 9.47 -30.79
N ILE A 320 7.46 9.17 -30.46
CA ILE A 320 6.77 7.92 -30.82
C ILE A 320 5.98 8.08 -32.13
N ALA A 321 5.69 9.31 -32.55
CA ALA A 321 4.87 9.60 -33.73
C ALA A 321 5.60 9.43 -35.08
N HIS A 322 6.90 9.16 -35.06
CA HIS A 322 7.79 9.01 -36.21
C HIS A 322 8.36 7.60 -36.30
#